data_AF-A0A0F9PDV0-F1
#
_entry.id   AF-A0A0F9PDV0-F1
#
_cell.length_a   1.000
_cell.length_b   1.000
_cell.length_c   1.000
_cell.angle_alpha   90.00
_cell.angle_beta   90.00
_cell.angle_gamma   90.00
#
_symmetry.space_group_name_H-M   'P 1'
#
loop_
_entity.id
_entity.type
_entity.pdbx_description
1 polymer ?
#
loop_
_entity_poly.entity_id
_entity_poly.type
_entity_poly.pdbx_seq_one_letter_code
_entity_poly.pdbx_strand_id
1 'polypeptide(L)' 'MDNKKLIENYYNNWVKRDREAVRDILSDNFVFRSPQDVFYSADSFLNGCWHYGNDVDKVK' A
#
# COMPACT_ATOMS: atom_id res chain seq x y z
N MET A 1 0.61 19.03 2.71
CA MET A 1 0.22 17.90 3.58
C MET A 1 1.47 17.43 4.29
N ASP A 2 1.41 17.15 5.59
CA ASP A 2 2.55 16.60 6.33
C ASP A 2 2.83 15.15 5.89
N ASN A 3 4.08 14.86 5.52
CA ASN A 3 4.51 13.53 5.10
C ASN A 3 4.25 12.47 6.17
N LYS A 4 4.37 12.83 7.46
CA LYS A 4 4.08 11.90 8.56
C LYS A 4 2.62 11.47 8.54
N LYS A 5 1.71 12.44 8.45
CA LYS A 5 0.27 12.18 8.39
C LYS A 5 -0.12 11.35 7.15
N LEU A 6 0.54 11.57 6.02
CA LEU A 6 0.32 10.78 4.80
C LEU A 6 0.70 9.31 5.00
N ILE A 7 1.88 9.06 5.59
CA ILE A 7 2.37 7.70 5.87
C ILE A 7 1.46 7.01 6.88
N GLU A 8 1.06 7.71 7.95
CA GLU A 8 0.13 7.19 8.96
C GLU A 8 -1.22 6.81 8.33
N ASN A 9 -1.76 7.66 7.45
CA ASN A 9 -3.01 7.38 6.74
C ASN A 9 -2.89 6.15 5.83
N TYR A 10 -1.80 6.05 5.05
CA TYR A 10 -1.54 4.89 4.20
C TYR A 10 -1.52 3.59 5.02
N TYR A 11 -0.74 3.57 6.11
CA TYR A 11 -0.62 2.40 6.97
C TYR A 11 -1.95 2.04 7.63
N ASN A 12 -2.67 3.03 8.17
CA ASN A 12 -3.95 2.80 8.83
C ASN A 12 -5.00 2.24 7.86
N ASN A 13 -5.06 2.73 6.62
CA ASN A 13 -5.98 2.21 5.61
C ASN A 13 -5.60 0.79 5.18
N TRP A 14 -4.29 0.49 5.09
CA TRP A 14 -3.80 -0.87 4.83
C TRP A 14 -4.23 -1.86 5.92
N VAL A 15 -4.02 -1.51 7.19
CA VAL A 15 -4.41 -2.31 8.37
C VAL A 15 -5.93 -2.50 8.43
N LYS A 16 -6.70 -1.44 8.17
CA LYS A 16 -8.17 -1.50 8.11
C LYS A 16 -8.72 -2.28 6.92
N ARG A 17 -7.84 -2.74 6.01
CA ARG A 17 -8.20 -3.41 4.75
C ARG A 17 -9.07 -2.54 3.84
N ASP A 18 -8.91 -1.23 3.91
CA ASP A 18 -9.58 -0.28 3.03
C ASP A 18 -8.75 -0.08 1.76
N ARG A 19 -8.96 -0.97 0.80
CA ARG A 19 -8.18 -1.01 -0.45
C ARG A 19 -8.35 0.25 -1.29
N GLU A 20 -9.57 0.76 -1.36
CA GLU A 20 -9.89 1.96 -2.14
C GLU A 20 -9.19 3.18 -1.54
N ALA A 21 -9.26 3.36 -0.22
CA ALA A 21 -8.55 4.46 0.44
C ALA A 21 -7.02 4.35 0.36
N VAL A 22 -6.45 3.14 0.28
CA VAL A 22 -5.03 2.96 -0.02
C VAL A 22 -4.73 3.39 -1.46
N ARG A 23 -5.56 2.98 -2.43
CA ARG A 23 -5.37 3.33 -3.84
C ARG A 23 -5.42 4.84 -4.07
N ASP A 24 -6.32 5.54 -3.41
CA ASP A 24 -6.47 7.01 -3.51
C ASP A 24 -5.26 7.78 -2.98
N ILE A 25 -4.49 7.17 -2.07
CA ILE A 25 -3.24 7.75 -1.55
C ILE A 25 -2.07 7.58 -2.54
N LEU A 26 -2.07 6.50 -3.31
CA LEU A 26 -1.00 6.20 -4.26
C LEU A 26 -1.13 7.05 -5.53
N SER A 27 0.01 7.61 -5.96
CA SER A 27 0.08 8.38 -7.21
C SER A 27 -0.21 7.51 -8.44
N ASP A 28 -0.78 8.12 -9.49
CA ASP A 28 -0.94 7.44 -10.78
C ASP A 28 0.40 7.07 -11.44
N ASN A 29 1.47 7.78 -11.09
CA ASN A 29 2.84 7.47 -11.54
C ASN A 29 3.60 6.59 -10.53
N PHE A 30 2.89 5.91 -9.62
CA PHE A 30 3.51 5.06 -8.61
C PHE A 30 4.27 3.89 -9.24
N VAL A 31 5.51 3.71 -8.78
CA VAL A 31 6.37 2.57 -9.14
C VAL A 31 6.87 1.94 -7.86
N PHE A 32 6.64 0.63 -7.72
CA PHE A 32 7.20 -0.18 -6.65
C PHE A 32 8.34 -1.03 -7.20
N ARG A 33 9.44 -1.13 -6.44
CA ARG A 33 10.57 -2.01 -6.74
C ARG A 33 11.07 -2.66 -5.46
N SER A 34 11.17 -3.99 -5.49
CA SER A 34 11.91 -4.80 -4.53
C SER A 34 12.94 -5.64 -5.32
N PRO A 35 13.84 -6.38 -4.64
CA PRO A 35 14.72 -7.31 -5.33
C PRO A 35 13.98 -8.45 -6.06
N GLN A 36 12.74 -8.76 -5.67
CA GLN A 36 11.93 -9.85 -6.24
C GLN A 36 10.91 -9.35 -7.26
N ASP A 37 10.37 -8.13 -7.10
CA ASP A 37 9.21 -7.66 -7.82
C ASP A 37 9.35 -6.22 -8.31
N VAL A 38 8.72 -5.92 -9.44
CA VAL A 38 8.58 -4.56 -9.98
C VAL A 38 7.15 -4.36 -10.45
N PHE A 39 6.50 -3.31 -9.93
CA PHE A 39 5.16 -2.90 -10.36
C PHE A 39 5.18 -1.45 -10.85
N TYR A 40 4.61 -1.23 -12.04
CA TYR A 40 4.59 0.08 -12.71
C TYR A 40 3.27 0.83 -12.55
N SER A 41 2.38 0.35 -11.67
CA SER A 41 1.16 1.08 -11.29
C SER A 41 0.74 0.71 -9.88
N ALA A 42 0.02 1.62 -9.23
CA ALA A 42 -0.60 1.39 -7.93
C ALA A 42 -1.53 0.15 -7.97
N ASP A 43 -2.29 -0.02 -9.05
CA ASP A 43 -3.21 -1.16 -9.19
C ASP A 43 -2.47 -2.49 -9.31
N SER A 44 -1.38 -2.54 -10.08
CA SER A 44 -0.54 -3.74 -10.21
C SER A 44 0.10 -4.11 -8.87
N PHE A 45 0.61 -3.12 -8.15
CA PHE A 45 1.16 -3.31 -6.80
C PHE A 45 0.10 -3.83 -5.82
N LEU A 46 -1.08 -3.21 -5.79
CA LEU A 46 -2.15 -3.65 -4.91
C LEU A 46 -2.61 -5.07 -5.28
N ASN A 47 -2.80 -5.39 -6.56
CA ASN A 47 -3.15 -6.75 -6.98
C ASN A 47 -2.10 -7.79 -6.55
N GLY A 48 -0.82 -7.45 -6.67
CA GLY A 48 0.29 -8.36 -6.35
C GLY A 48 0.63 -8.45 -4.87
N CYS A 49 0.32 -7.44 -4.06
CA CYS A 49 0.76 -7.37 -2.67
C CYS A 49 -0.36 -7.35 -1.63
N TRP A 50 -1.61 -7.11 -2.02
CA TRP A 50 -2.72 -6.89 -1.07
C TRP A 50 -3.01 -8.11 -0.19
N HIS A 51 -2.78 -9.33 -0.69
CA HIS A 51 -2.98 -10.56 0.08
C HIS A 51 -2.00 -10.72 1.24
N TYR A 52 -0.79 -10.16 1.13
CA TYR A 52 0.17 -10.14 2.24
C TYR A 52 -0.27 -9.26 3.41
N GLY A 53 -1.26 -8.38 3.19
CA GLY A 53 -1.86 -7.56 4.23
C GLY A 53 -2.59 -8.35 5.32
N ASN A 54 -2.95 -9.62 5.07
CA ASN A 54 -3.71 -10.45 6.01
C ASN A 54 -2.91 -10.87 7.27
N ASP A 55 -1.58 -10.75 7.23
CA ASP A 55 -0.70 -11.12 8.34
C ASP A 55 -0.04 -9.91 9.02
N VAL A 56 -0.36 -8.69 8.58
CA VAL A 56 0.25 -7.45 9.12
C VAL A 56 -0.08 -7.26 10.61
N ASP A 57 -1.26 -7.71 11.05
CA ASP A 57 -1.71 -7.60 12.44
C ASP A 57 -1.24 -8.77 13.32
N LYS A 58 -0.64 -9.80 12.70
CA LYS A 58 -0.20 -11.03 13.37
C LYS A 58 1.26 -10.98 13.80
N VAL A 59 2.01 -9.98 13.35
CA VAL A 59 3.36 -9.69 13.85
C VAL A 59 3.20 -8.93 15.16
N LYS A 60 3.07 -9.66 16.27
CA LYS A 60 3.19 -9.15 17.64
C LYS A 60 4.52 -9.53 18.25
#